data_AF-A0A9X2GDG8-F1
#
_entry.id   AF-A0A9X2GDG8-F1
#
_cell.length_a   1.000
_cell.length_b   1.000
_cell.length_c   1.000
_cell.angle_alpha   90.00
_cell.angle_beta   90.00
_cell.angle_gamma   90.00
#
_symmetry.space_group_name_H-M   'P 1'
#
loop_
_entity.id
_entity.type
_entity.pdbx_description
1 polymer ?
#
loop_
_entity_poly.entity_id
_entity_poly.type
_entity_poly.pdbx_seq_one_letter_code
_entity_poly.pdbx_strand_id
1 'polypeptide(L)' 'MTYRFGEDLGLREGSGDFGVMAVVADEADVSGYLDHPAHLKVVERFTKVMAAQRITVQFAVND' A
#
# COMPACT_ATOMS: atom_id res chain seq x y z
N MET A 1 7.20 12.42 2.44
CA MET A 1 6.59 11.09 2.17
C MET A 1 7.52 10.00 2.66
N THR A 2 7.00 9.02 3.39
CA THR A 2 7.77 7.83 3.82
C THR A 2 7.05 6.55 3.48
N TYR A 3 7.80 5.49 3.22
CA TYR A 3 7.27 4.17 2.92
C TYR A 3 7.79 3.12 3.90
N ARG A 4 6.94 2.15 4.21
CA ARG A 4 7.27 0.92 4.94
C ARG A 4 6.63 -0.24 4.21
N PHE A 5 7.31 -1.37 4.11
CA PHE A 5 6.77 -2.58 3.49
C PHE A 5 7.48 -3.82 4.05
N GLY A 6 6.86 -4.98 3.89
CA GLY A 6 7.42 -6.24 4.35
C GLY A 6 6.48 -7.42 4.13
N GLU A 7 7.04 -8.62 4.25
CA GLU A 7 6.30 -9.88 4.21
C GLU A 7 5.45 -10.05 5.47
N ASP A 8 4.40 -10.85 5.37
CA ASP A 8 3.64 -11.30 6.52
C ASP A 8 4.51 -12.11 7.47
N LEU A 9 4.24 -11.98 8.77
CA LEU A 9 4.98 -12.69 9.81
C LEU A 9 4.42 -14.09 10.08
N GLY A 10 3.29 -14.47 9.48
CA GLY A 10 2.65 -15.78 9.66
C GLY A 10 2.02 -15.98 11.04
N LEU A 11 1.79 -14.90 11.80
CA LEU A 11 1.31 -14.99 13.19
C LEU A 11 -0.20 -15.21 13.31
N ARG A 12 -0.96 -14.94 12.25
CA ARG A 12 -2.43 -15.01 12.24
C ARG A 12 -2.92 -15.59 10.94
N GLU A 13 -3.88 -16.51 11.02
CA GLU A 13 -4.60 -16.98 9.84
C GLU A 13 -5.42 -15.86 9.21
N GLY A 14 -5.52 -15.89 7.88
CA GLY A 14 -6.28 -14.91 7.09
C GLY A 14 -5.57 -13.57 6.87
N SER A 15 -4.31 -13.41 7.29
CA SER A 15 -3.46 -12.30 6.85
C SER A 15 -3.16 -12.41 5.35
N GLY A 16 -2.94 -11.26 4.69
CA GLY A 16 -2.33 -11.26 3.35
C GLY A 16 -0.81 -11.51 3.45
N ASP A 17 -0.16 -11.79 2.33
CA ASP A 17 1.25 -12.24 2.31
C ASP A 17 2.28 -11.09 2.40
N PHE A 18 1.86 -9.85 2.13
CA PHE A 18 2.76 -8.70 2.05
C PHE A 18 2.03 -7.38 2.36
N GLY A 19 2.68 -6.51 3.13
CA GLY A 19 2.16 -5.19 3.50
C GLY A 19 2.95 -4.04 2.87
N VAL A 20 2.25 -2.97 2.47
CA VAL A 20 2.84 -1.70 2.03
C VAL A 20 2.08 -0.55 2.69
N MET A 21 2.81 0.38 3.29
CA MET A 21 2.30 1.60 3.90
C MET A 21 3.04 2.80 3.30
N ALA A 22 2.27 3.82 2.93
CA ALA A 22 2.77 5.12 2.53
C ALA A 22 2.19 6.17 3.49
N VAL A 23 3.06 7.03 4.03
CA VAL A 23 2.65 8.18 4.86
C VAL A 23 2.87 9.45 4.07
N VAL A 24 1.79 10.18 3.86
CA VAL A 24 1.71 11.48 3.18
C VAL A 24 1.30 12.57 4.18
N ALA A 25 1.46 13.84 3.82
CA ALA A 25 1.21 14.92 4.77
C ALA A 25 -0.29 15.15 5.00
N ASP A 26 -1.10 15.04 3.95
CA ASP A 26 -2.54 15.27 4.00
C ASP A 26 -3.32 14.43 2.97
N GLU A 27 -4.64 14.61 2.94
CA GLU A 27 -5.54 13.90 2.02
C GLU A 27 -5.31 14.26 0.55
N ALA A 28 -4.93 15.51 0.25
CA ALA A 28 -4.69 15.94 -1.13
C ALA A 28 -3.46 15.23 -1.72
N ASP A 29 -2.44 15.01 -0.89
CA ASP A 29 -1.26 14.23 -1.27
C ASP A 29 -1.58 12.76 -1.58
N VAL A 30 -2.69 12.19 -1.07
CA VAL A 30 -3.11 10.82 -1.39
C VAL A 30 -3.45 10.71 -2.88
N SER A 31 -4.20 11.66 -3.44
CA SER A 31 -4.53 11.64 -4.87
C SER A 31 -3.27 11.76 -5.71
N GLY A 32 -2.38 12.71 -5.35
CA GLY A 32 -1.11 12.90 -6.05
C GLY A 32 -0.22 11.65 -6.02
N TYR A 33 -0.23 10.91 -4.92
CA TYR A 33 0.46 9.62 -4.81
C TYR A 33 -0.15 8.54 -5.70
N LEU A 34 -1.47 8.37 -5.68
CA LEU A 34 -2.17 7.33 -6.44
C LEU A 34 -2.06 7.54 -7.95
N ASP A 35 -2.09 8.80 -8.40
CA ASP A 35 -2.00 9.18 -9.82
C ASP A 35 -0.54 9.25 -10.31
N HIS A 36 0.44 9.18 -9.41
CA HIS A 36 1.84 9.31 -9.79
C HIS A 36 2.25 8.17 -10.76
N PRO A 37 2.92 8.46 -11.90
CA PRO A 37 3.28 7.44 -12.89
C PRO A 37 4.09 6.28 -12.33
N ALA A 38 4.89 6.50 -11.29
CA ALA A 38 5.62 5.43 -10.62
C ALA A 38 4.70 4.48 -9.84
N HIS A 39 3.66 5.00 -9.18
CA HIS A 39 2.67 4.18 -8.48
C HIS A 39 1.89 3.31 -9.46
N LEU A 40 1.42 3.92 -10.56
CA LEU A 40 0.71 3.20 -11.63
C LEU A 40 1.55 2.05 -12.20
N LYS A 41 2.85 2.28 -12.45
CA LYS A 41 3.77 1.23 -12.92
C LYS A 41 3.91 0.06 -11.93
N VAL A 42 3.94 0.34 -10.63
CA VAL A 42 3.99 -0.71 -9.60
C VAL A 42 2.70 -1.53 -9.60
N VAL A 43 1.55 -0.85 -9.65
CA VAL A 43 0.24 -1.51 -9.68
C VAL A 43 0.09 -2.39 -10.91
N GLU A 44 0.45 -1.88 -12.09
CA GLU A 44 0.38 -2.63 -13.34
C GLU A 44 1.32 -3.83 -13.37
N ARG A 45 2.56 -3.64 -12.93
CA ARG A 45 3.60 -4.67 -13.04
C ARG A 45 3.45 -5.79 -12.01
N PHE A 46 3.07 -5.45 -10.78
CA PHE A 46 3.11 -6.38 -9.66
C PHE A 46 1.72 -6.67 -9.13
N THR A 47 0.99 -5.63 -8.74
CA THR A 47 -0.26 -5.82 -8.00
C THR A 47 -1.35 -6.47 -8.84
N LYS A 48 -1.57 -6.03 -10.08
CA LYS A 48 -2.59 -6.61 -10.98
C LYS A 48 -2.28 -8.04 -11.41
N VAL A 49 -1.00 -8.45 -11.34
CA VAL A 49 -0.53 -9.74 -11.86
C VAL A 49 -0.38 -10.77 -10.74
N MET A 50 0.07 -10.33 -9.57
CA MET A 50 0.51 -11.23 -8.49
C MET A 50 -0.46 -11.29 -7.32
N ALA A 51 -1.33 -10.29 -7.12
CA ALA A 51 -2.22 -10.25 -5.97
C ALA A 51 -3.50 -11.05 -6.26
N ALA A 52 -3.69 -12.17 -5.56
CA ALA A 52 -4.96 -12.90 -5.57
C ALA A 52 -6.09 -12.06 -4.92
N GLN A 53 -5.74 -11.27 -3.90
CA GLN A 53 -6.63 -10.33 -3.23
C GLN A 53 -5.86 -9.06 -2.84
N ARG A 54 -6.56 -7.93 -2.78
CA ARG A 54 -6.02 -6.66 -2.27
C ARG A 54 -7.05 -5.98 -1.37
N ILE A 55 -6.61 -5.54 -0.20
CA ILE A 55 -7.37 -4.72 0.73
C ILE A 55 -6.57 -3.45 1.01
N THR A 56 -7.24 -2.30 1.08
CA THR A 56 -6.60 -1.01 1.37
C THR A 56 -7.43 -0.24 2.38
N VAL A 57 -6.75 0.47 3.28
CA VAL A 57 -7.36 1.40 4.23
C VAL A 57 -6.55 2.69 4.22
N GLN A 58 -7.22 3.82 4.33
CA GLN A 58 -6.63 5.12 4.61
C GLN A 58 -7.10 5.58 5.98
N PHE A 59 -6.19 6.07 6.81
CA PHE A 59 -6.48 6.53 8.15
C PHE A 59 -5.50 7.64 8.56
N ALA A 60 -5.91 8.51 9.48
CA ALA A 60 -5.01 9.49 10.06
C ALA A 60 -4.00 8.78 10.99
N VAL A 61 -2.71 9.06 10.79
CA VAL A 61 -1.68 8.59 11.72
C VAL A 61 -1.78 9.43 12.99
N ASN A 62 -2.21 8.80 14.08
CA ASN A 62 -2.20 9.40 15.40
C ASN A 62 -0.94 8.92 16.15
N ASP A 63 -0.37 9.77 17.00
CA ASP A 63 0.75 9.45 17.89
C ASP A 63 0.38 8.45 19.00
#